data_AF-A0AAU2MN95-F1
#
_entry.id   AF-A0AAU2MN95-F1
#
_cell.length_a   1.000
_cell.length_b   1.000
_cell.length_c   1.000
_cell.angle_alpha   90.00
_cell.angle_beta   90.00
_cell.angle_gamma   90.00
#
_symmetry.space_group_name_H-M   'P 1'
#
loop_
_entity.id
_entity.type
_entity.pdbx_description
1 polymer ?
#
loop_
_entity_poly.entity_id
_entity_poly.type
_entity_poly.pdbx_seq_one_letter_code
_entity_poly.pdbx_strand_id
1 'polypeptide(L)' 'MDGATVEVELHGGPLDDWVVPVDRDDPDPWTAIISEYGRYPGGRSLYSPDTGGAWRGVRDLRPDGM' A
#
# COMPACT_ATOMS: atom_id res chain seq x y z
N MET A 1 -12.53 8.55 17.03
CA MET A 1 -12.14 9.54 16.01
C MET A 1 -12.35 8.82 14.70
N ASP A 2 -13.36 9.22 13.93
CA ASP A 2 -13.49 8.77 12.54
C ASP A 2 -12.35 9.47 11.77
N GLY A 3 -11.26 8.74 11.50
CA GLY A 3 -10.13 9.25 10.72
C GLY A 3 -10.60 9.60 9.31
N ALA A 4 -10.09 10.70 8.75
CA ALA A 4 -10.47 11.11 7.40
C ALA A 4 -9.80 10.19 6.37
N THR A 5 -10.54 9.20 5.88
CA THR A 5 -10.06 8.36 4.78
C THR A 5 -10.00 9.14 3.47
N VAL A 6 -8.89 9.03 2.74
CA VAL A 6 -8.69 9.64 1.42
C VAL A 6 -8.35 8.57 0.39
N GLU A 7 -8.78 8.77 -0.86
CA GLU A 7 -8.43 7.89 -1.97
C GLU A 7 -7.09 8.32 -2.57
N VAL A 8 -6.19 7.36 -2.77
CA VAL A 8 -4.85 7.57 -3.33
C VAL A 8 -4.54 6.57 -4.43
N GLU A 9 -3.83 7.02 -5.47
CA GLU A 9 -3.36 6.17 -6.56
C GLU A 9 -1.98 5.58 -6.22
N LEU A 10 -1.83 4.28 -6.47
CA LEU A 10 -0.62 3.52 -6.17
C LEU A 10 0.32 3.48 -7.38
N HIS A 11 1.63 3.59 -7.10
CA HIS A 11 2.64 3.65 -8.14
C HIS A 11 3.88 2.80 -7.87
N GLY A 12 4.46 2.23 -8.93
CA GLY A 12 5.77 1.54 -8.90
C GLY A 12 5.74 0.17 -8.23
N GLY A 13 4.57 -0.43 -8.08
CA GLY A 13 4.39 -1.76 -7.50
C GLY A 13 3.43 -2.62 -8.31
N PRO A 14 3.13 -3.84 -7.83
CA PRO A 14 2.25 -4.78 -8.54
C PRO A 14 0.80 -4.32 -8.73
N LEU A 15 0.39 -3.28 -8.01
CA LEU A 15 -0.94 -2.69 -8.05
C LEU A 15 -0.87 -1.25 -8.62
N ASP A 16 0.04 -1.01 -9.56
CA ASP A 16 0.16 0.27 -10.27
C ASP A 16 -1.20 0.71 -10.81
N ASP A 17 -1.49 2.01 -10.73
CA ASP A 17 -2.73 2.67 -11.17
C ASP A 17 -4.00 2.27 -10.37
N TRP A 18 -3.86 1.50 -9.28
CA TRP A 18 -5.00 1.20 -8.40
C TRP A 18 -5.26 2.35 -7.44
N VAL A 19 -6.54 2.60 -7.18
CA VAL A 19 -7.00 3.59 -6.19
C VAL A 19 -7.46 2.88 -4.93
N VAL A 20 -6.90 3.28 -3.78
CA VAL A 20 -7.23 2.68 -2.48
C VAL A 20 -7.53 3.72 -1.40
N PRO A 21 -8.43 3.41 -0.45
CA PRO A 21 -8.67 4.25 0.71
C PRO A 21 -7.55 4.11 1.75
N VAL A 22 -7.01 5.23 2.23
CA VAL A 22 -5.99 5.30 3.29
C VAL A 22 -6.40 6.30 4.36
N ASP A 23 -6.04 6.07 5.61
CA ASP A 23 -6.26 7.05 6.67
C ASP A 23 -5.22 8.17 6.56
N ARG A 24 -5.70 9.41 6.35
CA ARG A 24 -4.84 10.59 6.22
C ARG A 24 -4.19 10.97 7.54
N ASP A 25 -4.87 10.71 8.66
CA ASP A 25 -4.45 11.14 9.97
C ASP A 25 -3.58 10.07 10.68
N ASP A 26 -3.30 8.95 10.00
CA ASP A 26 -2.40 7.91 10.50
C ASP A 26 -0.96 8.45 10.58
N PRO A 27 -0.32 8.45 11.77
CA PRO A 27 1.08 8.84 11.90
C PRO A 27 2.05 7.87 11.23
N ASP A 28 1.62 6.65 10.89
CA ASP A 28 2.38 5.67 10.11
C ASP A 28 1.53 5.14 8.94
N PRO A 29 1.37 5.92 7.85
CA PRO A 29 0.45 5.64 6.76
C PRO A 29 1.01 4.56 5.82
N TRP A 30 1.53 3.46 6.35
CA TRP A 30 2.06 2.35 5.58
C TRP A 30 0.93 1.35 5.33
N THR A 31 0.60 1.11 4.07
CA THR A 31 -0.50 0.21 3.70
C THR A 31 0.04 -1.06 3.04
N ALA A 32 -0.23 -2.21 3.65
CA ALA A 32 0.06 -3.52 3.08
C ALA A 32 -1.20 -4.11 2.46
N ILE A 33 -1.20 -4.30 1.15
CA ILE A 33 -2.37 -4.76 0.38
C ILE A 33 -2.11 -6.17 -0.12
N ILE A 34 -3.05 -7.09 0.08
CA ILE A 34 -2.96 -8.44 -0.49
C ILE A 34 -2.89 -8.31 -2.02
N SER A 35 -1.85 -8.90 -2.62
CA SER A 35 -1.61 -8.81 -4.05
C SER A 35 -1.16 -10.16 -4.59
N GLU A 36 -2.00 -10.75 -5.45
CA GLU A 36 -1.66 -11.95 -6.22
C GLU A 36 -0.63 -11.66 -7.33
N TYR A 37 -0.37 -10.39 -7.62
CA TYR A 37 0.54 -9.93 -8.67
C TYR A 37 1.95 -9.63 -8.15
N GLY A 38 2.16 -9.64 -6.83
CA GLY A 38 3.46 -9.41 -6.21
C GLY A 38 4.42 -10.57 -6.35
N ARG A 39 5.65 -10.39 -5.86
CA ARG A 39 6.72 -11.40 -5.87
C ARG A 39 6.34 -12.71 -5.17
N TYR A 40 5.41 -12.67 -4.22
CA TYR A 40 5.00 -13.83 -3.43
C TYR A 40 3.49 -14.06 -3.60
N PRO A 41 3.05 -15.17 -4.23
CA PRO A 41 1.63 -15.54 -4.28
C PRO A 41 1.02 -15.61 -2.88
N GLY A 42 -0.18 -15.04 -2.67
CA GLY A 42 -0.81 -14.90 -1.36
C GLY A 42 -0.13 -13.92 -0.39
N GLY A 43 0.89 -13.19 -0.85
CA GLY A 43 1.59 -12.17 -0.07
C GLY A 43 0.91 -10.80 -0.11
N ARG A 44 1.62 -9.78 0.38
CA ARG A 44 1.15 -8.38 0.36
C ARG A 44 2.16 -7.48 -0.32
N SER A 45 1.71 -6.48 -1.06
CA SER A 45 2.56 -5.39 -1.55
C SER A 45 2.44 -4.20 -0.62
N LEU A 46 3.57 -3.69 -0.15
CA LEU A 46 3.66 -2.59 0.81
C LEU A 46 3.85 -1.26 0.07
N TYR A 47 3.00 -0.29 0.38
CA TYR A 47 3.07 1.07 -0.16
C TYR A 47 3.19 2.09 0.96
N SER A 48 3.92 3.17 0.67
CA SER A 48 4.06 4.32 1.56
C SER A 48 4.05 5.62 0.74
N PRO A 49 3.58 6.74 1.29
CA PRO A 49 3.72 8.03 0.64
C PRO A 49 5.20 8.43 0.52
N ASP A 50 5.59 8.96 -0.65
CA ASP A 50 6.89 9.57 -0.87
C ASP A 50 6.92 11.05 -0.41
N THR A 51 8.06 11.73 -0.59
CA THR A 51 8.21 13.15 -0.21
C THR A 51 7.31 14.11 -0.99
N GLY A 52 6.77 13.68 -2.14
CA GLY A 52 5.81 14.41 -2.94
C GLY A 52 4.35 14.06 -2.62
N GLY A 53 4.11 13.11 -1.71
CA GLY A 53 2.78 12.62 -1.34
C GLY A 53 2.22 11.53 -2.27
N ALA A 54 3.00 11.06 -3.26
CA ALA A 54 2.57 9.96 -4.11
C ALA A 54 2.82 8.63 -3.42
N TRP A 55 1.89 7.68 -3.54
CA TRP A 55 2.01 6.38 -2.88
C TRP A 55 2.84 5.42 -3.72
N ARG A 56 4.02 5.06 -3.20
CA ARG A 56 5.02 4.28 -3.93
C ARG A 56 5.16 2.89 -3.34
N GLY A 57 5.31 1.90 -4.22
CA GLY A 57 5.64 0.53 -3.84
C GLY A 57 7.02 0.48 -3.20
N VAL A 58 7.09 -0.08 -1.99
CA VAL A 58 8.33 -0.20 -1.21
C VAL A 58 8.93 -1.60 -1.37
N ARG A 59 8.13 -2.63 -1.12
CA ARG A 59 8.51 -4.04 -1.23
C ARG A 59 7.31 -4.96 -1.17
N ASP A 60 7.49 -6.18 -1.67
CA ASP A 60 6.56 -7.27 -1.42
C ASP A 60 6.92 -8.01 -0.12
N LEU A 61 5.89 -8.34 0.64
CA LEU A 61 5.90 -9.10 1.88
C LEU A 61 5.42 -10.52 1.59
N ARG A 62 6.08 -11.49 2.23
CA ARG A 62 5.64 -12.89 2.20
C ARG A 62 4.33 -13.03 2.97
N PRO A 63 3.50 -14.03 2.65
CA PRO A 63 2.42 -14.43 3.54
C PRO A 63 2.97 -14.79 4.92
N ASP A 64 2.22 -14.46 5.96
CA ASP A 64 2.57 -14.81 7.33
C ASP A 64 2.56 -16.35 7.49
N GLY A 65 3.67 -16.95 7.93
CA GLY A 65 3.78 -18.40 8.21
C GLY A 65 4.68 -19.24 7.29
N MET A 66 5.58 -18.62 6.52
CA MET A 66 6.63 -19.31 5.74
C MET A 66 8.00 -19.30 6.41
#